data_AF-A0A1D8GLS0-F1
#
_entry.id   AF-A0A1D8GLS0-F1
#
_cell.length_a   1.000
_cell.length_b   1.000
_cell.length_c   1.000
_cell.angle_alpha   90.00
_cell.angle_beta   90.00
_cell.angle_gamma   90.00
#
_symmetry.space_group_name_H-M   'P 1'
#
loop_
_entity.id
_entity.type
_entity.pdbx_description
1 polymer ?
#
loop_
_entity_poly.entity_id
_entity_poly.type
_entity_poly.pdbx_seq_one_letter_code
_entity_poly.pdbx_strand_id
1 'polypeptide(L)' 'MDIIEGMKEKSPELWQNSTDYELCILDNTDNTAVVKTDVYKGEIHFSIDYMLLYRLEDEWRIVSKIFSVPK' A
#
# COMPACT_ATOMS: atom_id res chain seq x y z
N MET A 1 -0.71 8.81 -18.83
CA MET A 1 0.60 8.54 -18.22
C MET A 1 0.32 8.06 -16.82
N ASP A 2 0.60 6.79 -16.52
CA ASP A 2 0.34 6.21 -15.20
C ASP A 2 1.10 7.03 -14.16
N ILE A 3 0.42 7.45 -13.08
CA ILE A 3 1.01 8.27 -12.01
C ILE A 3 2.31 7.63 -11.49
N ILE A 4 2.33 6.29 -11.43
CA ILE A 4 3.48 5.49 -11.01
C ILE A 4 4.64 5.59 -12.01
N GLU A 5 4.39 5.55 -13.31
CA GLU A 5 5.45 5.69 -14.32
C GLU A 5 6.06 7.09 -14.26
N GLY A 6 5.24 8.13 -14.09
CA GLY A 6 5.74 9.49 -13.89
C GLY A 6 6.54 9.67 -12.59
N MET A 7 6.21 8.93 -11.53
CA MET A 7 7.01 8.92 -10.30
C MET A 7 8.33 8.14 -10.46
N LYS A 8 8.37 7.11 -11.30
CA LYS A 8 9.58 6.35 -11.64
C LYS A 8 10.59 7.18 -12.40
N GLU A 9 10.13 7.92 -13.39
CA GLU A 9 11.00 8.79 -14.18
C GLU A 9 11.60 9.94 -13.35
N LYS A 10 10.84 10.47 -12.38
CA LYS A 10 11.27 11.63 -11.58
C LYS A 10 12.27 11.30 -10.48
N SER A 11 12.23 10.09 -9.94
CA SER A 11 13.06 9.69 -8.78
C SER A 11 13.50 8.22 -8.88
N PRO A 12 14.27 7.84 -9.93
CA PRO A 12 14.66 6.46 -10.18
C PRO A 12 15.44 5.80 -9.02
N GLU A 13 16.17 6.58 -8.24
CA GLU A 13 16.87 6.15 -7.01
C GLU A 13 15.91 5.65 -5.93
N LEU A 14 14.75 6.30 -5.77
CA LEU A 14 13.72 5.89 -4.81
C LEU A 14 13.20 4.48 -5.12
N TRP A 15 13.16 4.12 -6.40
CA TRP A 15 12.67 2.81 -6.87
C TRP A 15 13.70 1.69 -6.75
N GLN A 16 14.95 2.01 -6.42
CA GLN A 16 16.01 1.02 -6.14
C GLN A 16 16.04 0.60 -4.66
N ASN A 17 15.42 1.38 -3.77
CA ASN A 17 15.36 1.09 -2.34
C ASN A 17 14.47 -0.12 -2.01
N SER A 18 14.70 -0.73 -0.84
CA SER A 18 13.78 -1.73 -0.26
C SER A 18 12.38 -1.13 -0.11
N THR A 19 11.37 -2.00 -0.17
CA THR A 19 9.99 -1.60 0.13
C THR A 19 9.58 -2.27 1.42
N ASP A 20 9.34 -1.46 2.43
CA ASP A 20 8.96 -1.89 3.77
C ASP A 20 7.56 -1.38 4.08
N TYR A 21 6.83 -2.11 4.93
CA TYR A 21 5.45 -1.81 5.27
C TYR A 21 5.27 -1.84 6.79
N GLU A 22 4.64 -0.81 7.32
CA GLU A 22 4.15 -0.78 8.70
C GLU A 22 2.64 -0.99 8.70
N LEU A 23 2.16 -1.97 9.48
CA LEU A 23 0.73 -2.21 9.67
C LEU A 23 0.19 -1.26 10.75
N CYS A 24 -0.61 -0.28 10.33
CA CYS A 24 -1.11 0.76 11.23
C CYS A 24 -2.52 0.46 11.75
N ILE A 25 -3.39 -0.11 10.89
CA ILE A 25 -4.76 -0.51 11.26
C ILE A 25 -5.04 -1.87 10.62
N LEU A 26 -5.67 -2.75 11.40
CA LEU A 26 -6.36 -3.94 10.93
C LEU A 26 -7.72 -3.99 11.63
N ASP A 27 -8.77 -3.75 10.86
CA ASP A 27 -10.15 -3.93 11.30
C ASP A 27 -10.76 -5.09 10.52
N ASN A 28 -11.22 -6.14 11.21
CA ASN A 28 -11.75 -7.34 10.59
C ASN A 28 -13.14 -7.69 11.14
N THR A 29 -14.03 -8.11 10.25
CA THR A 29 -15.35 -8.63 10.60
C THR A 29 -15.69 -9.77 9.67
N ASP A 30 -15.84 -10.98 10.22
CA ASP A 30 -16.13 -12.22 9.48
C ASP A 30 -15.19 -12.45 8.28
N ASN A 31 -15.65 -12.12 7.07
CA ASN A 31 -14.97 -12.32 5.80
C ASN A 31 -14.50 -11.02 5.16
N THR A 32 -14.62 -9.88 5.83
CA THR A 32 -14.15 -8.59 5.35
C THR A 32 -13.08 -8.02 6.28
N ALA A 33 -12.15 -7.24 5.72
CA ALA A 33 -11.21 -6.47 6.51
C ALA A 33 -10.84 -5.16 5.84
N VAL A 34 -10.53 -4.15 6.64
CA VAL A 34 -9.87 -2.91 6.22
C VAL A 34 -8.49 -2.86 6.84
N VAL A 35 -7.48 -2.62 6.00
CA VAL A 35 -6.09 -2.50 6.42
C VAL A 35 -5.57 -1.11 6.05
N LYS A 36 -4.91 -0.45 7.00
CA LYS A 36 -4.07 0.73 6.74
C LYS A 36 -2.61 0.32 6.89
N THR A 37 -1.79 0.64 5.89
CA THR A 37 -0.33 0.50 5.99
C THR A 37 0.38 1.79 5.61
N ASP A 38 1.45 2.10 6.34
CA ASP A 38 2.44 3.07 5.90
C ASP A 38 3.50 2.32 5.08
N VAL A 39 3.81 2.83 3.89
CA VAL A 39 4.76 2.25 2.94
C VAL A 39 6.02 3.08 2.92
N TYR A 40 7.17 2.42 3.02
CA TYR A 40 8.47 3.05 3.03
C TYR A 40 9.33 2.57 1.86
N LYS A 41 10.12 3.48 1.29
CA LYS A 41 11.16 3.21 0.28
C LYS A 41 12.53 3.53 0.88
N GLY A 42 13.14 2.55 1.55
CA GLY A 42 14.26 2.79 2.46
C GLY A 42 13.77 3.59 3.67
N GLU A 43 14.40 4.72 3.99
CA GLU A 43 13.99 5.59 5.12
C GLU A 43 12.87 6.58 4.76
N ILE A 44 12.41 6.60 3.51
CA ILE A 44 11.45 7.59 3.00
C ILE A 44 10.02 7.05 3.14
N HIS A 45 9.16 7.78 3.85
CA HIS A 45 7.72 7.51 3.88
C HIS A 45 7.11 7.81 2.51
N PHE A 46 6.74 6.76 1.79
CA PHE A 46 6.35 6.82 0.39
C PHE A 46 4.85 6.99 0.21
N SER A 47 4.05 6.17 0.89
CA SER A 47 2.59 6.26 0.79
C SER A 47 1.89 5.77 2.04
N ILE A 48 0.64 6.20 2.18
CA ILE A 48 -0.33 5.63 3.09
C ILE A 48 -1.33 4.86 2.24
N ASP A 49 -1.44 3.56 2.46
CA ASP A 49 -2.34 2.68 1.71
C ASP A 49 -3.51 2.26 2.59
N TYR A 50 -4.72 2.34 2.05
CA TYR A 50 -5.91 1.71 2.62
C TYR A 50 -6.39 0.61 1.68
N MET A 51 -6.50 -0.60 2.21
CA MET A 51 -6.89 -1.80 1.47
C MET A 51 -8.19 -2.35 2.05
N LEU A 52 -9.13 -2.68 1.16
CA LEU A 52 -10.29 -3.49 1.48
C LEU A 52 -9.96 -4.93 1.08
N LEU A 53 -10.20 -5.85 2.01
CA LEU A 53 -9.96 -7.28 1.81
C LEU A 53 -11.26 -8.07 1.95
N TYR A 54 -11.36 -9.13 1.17
CA TYR A 54 -12.43 -10.12 1.28
C TYR A 54 -11.82 -11.52 1.35
N ARG A 55 -12.36 -12.38 2.21
CA ARG A 55 -11.94 -13.78 2.35
C ARG A 55 -12.79 -14.67 1.45
N LEU A 56 -12.14 -15.27 0.46
CA LEU A 56 -12.71 -16.21 -0.50
C LEU A 56 -12.04 -17.56 -0.31
N GLU A 57 -12.81 -18.63 -0.08
CA GLU A 57 -12.27 -19.99 0.04
C GLU A 57 -11.12 -20.08 1.07
N ASP A 58 -11.32 -19.46 2.24
CA ASP A 58 -10.34 -19.34 3.34
C ASP A 58 -9.07 -18.52 3.05
N GLU A 59 -8.99 -17.86 1.89
CA GLU A 59 -7.88 -16.98 1.52
C GLU A 59 -8.28 -15.51 1.48
N TRP A 60 -7.47 -14.65 2.10
CA TRP A 60 -7.65 -13.20 1.99
C TRP A 60 -7.20 -12.68 0.62
N ARG A 61 -8.01 -11.82 0.02
CA ARG A 61 -7.73 -11.13 -1.25
C ARG A 61 -7.94 -9.63 -1.07
N ILE A 62 -7.05 -8.83 -1.64
CA ILE A 62 -7.25 -7.38 -1.74
C ILE A 62 -8.26 -7.14 -2.87
N VAL A 63 -9.42 -6.58 -2.52
CA VAL A 63 -10.49 -6.25 -3.48
C VAL A 63 -10.51 -4.78 -3.87
N SER A 64 -9.93 -3.91 -3.06
CA SER A 64 -9.72 -2.50 -3.39
C SER A 64 -8.50 -1.95 -2.66
N LYS A 65 -7.84 -0.99 -3.28
CA LYS A 65 -6.73 -0.24 -2.71
C LYS A 65 -6.86 1.22 -3.12
N ILE A 66 -6.84 2.10 -2.13
CA ILE A 66 -6.60 3.53 -2.34
C ILE A 66 -5.31 3.89 -1.64
N PHE A 67 -4.59 4.87 -2.17
CA PHE A 67 -3.33 5.31 -1.59
C PHE A 67 -3.23 6.84 -1.62
N SER A 68 -2.47 7.37 -0.68
CA SER A 68 -2.08 8.77 -0.63
C SER A 68 -0.56 8.85 -0.57
N VAL A 69 0.03 9.71 -1.40
CA VAL A 69 1.45 10.06 -1.31
C VAL A 69 1.53 11.37 -0.52
N PRO A 70 2.25 11.42 0.61
CA PRO A 70 2.48 12.65 1.36
C PRO A 70 3.07 13.73 0.44
N LYS A 71 2.65 14.99 0.63
CA LYS A 71 3.15 16.13 -0.15
C LYS A 71 4.54 16.57 0.31
#